data_AF-A0A350IIQ4-F1
#
_entry.id   AF-A0A350IIQ4-F1
#
_cell.length_a   1.000
_cell.length_b   1.000
_cell.length_c   1.000
_cell.angle_alpha   90.00
_cell.angle_beta   90.00
_cell.angle_gamma   90.00
#
_symmetry.space_group_name_H-M   'P 1'
#
loop_
_entity.id
_entity.type
_entity.pdbx_description
1 polymer ?
#
loop_
_entity_poly.entity_id
_entity_poly.type
_entity_poly.pdbx_seq_one_letter_code
_entity_poly.pdbx_strand_id
1 'polypeptide(L)'
;MNFNYFLKKEVFMKHQKTILLKLSIVLIIVAMNVLVVSAQTFTNNTGGTYTADCQAVVRIKSNTGSFAGTAQLGLTVPIQGTVDWASTTGGQAVQALHYTNLFLSGGTKTIPDGVFVGGSGCPTPLPGYTALTGGVGYSTTSGDRTYTGTFHYEGTSAQTIYAENGGSTGLNRYYNLDLSGSAKSTTAPTILEGLLAVQSTATLTTNADFTVGEGASTADGNITAASGNFQTTGTGTFTMSSGKTFDVTGGTLSLNSSGNFTENGTLAVGASGSLAMGLNSYLDIAGTFTNADVEHDNMTFDATSTVAYTGSGAQTLQFTSDIATNNNYGKLVFSGAGTKTANGDVHTRSNVSVAGGPIVMGTDCVTGFSFYTDGAIGNKISYISQNNNEYIQGKVVLRGTILAGTAYTFNNAQTQVTF
;
A
#
# COMPACT_ATOMS: atom_id res chain seq x y z
N MET A 1 46.58 -79.84 0.77
CA MET A 1 45.54 -78.81 0.54
C MET A 1 46.14 -77.44 0.84
N ASN A 2 46.02 -76.48 -0.07
CA ASN A 2 46.83 -75.26 -0.10
C ASN A 2 46.16 -74.13 0.70
N PHE A 3 46.63 -73.86 1.92
CA PHE A 3 46.04 -72.92 2.89
C PHE A 3 45.95 -71.47 2.36
N ASN A 4 46.82 -71.09 1.42
CA ASN A 4 46.83 -69.78 0.77
C ASN A 4 45.62 -69.51 -0.15
N TYR A 5 44.93 -70.55 -0.62
CA TYR A 5 43.75 -70.37 -1.48
C TYR A 5 42.50 -69.98 -0.67
N PHE A 6 42.42 -70.42 0.59
CA PHE A 6 41.28 -70.14 1.47
C PHE A 6 41.31 -68.69 1.98
N LEU A 7 42.49 -68.19 2.38
CA LEU A 7 42.69 -66.82 2.86
C LEU A 7 42.40 -65.75 1.78
N LYS A 8 42.80 -65.98 0.51
CA LYS A 8 42.47 -65.06 -0.59
C LYS A 8 40.97 -64.98 -0.86
N LYS A 9 40.25 -66.10 -0.76
CA LYS A 9 38.80 -66.16 -1.00
C LYS A 9 38.01 -65.42 0.09
N GLU A 10 38.46 -65.50 1.35
CA GLU A 10 37.83 -64.81 2.48
C GLU A 10 38.02 -63.29 2.43
N VAL A 11 39.23 -62.82 2.09
CA VAL A 11 39.52 -61.39 1.93
C VAL A 11 38.74 -60.80 0.75
N PHE A 12 38.65 -61.53 -0.36
CA PHE A 12 37.88 -61.12 -1.54
C PHE A 12 36.37 -61.05 -1.25
N MET A 13 35.81 -62.02 -0.52
CA MET A 13 34.40 -62.01 -0.12
C MET A 13 34.08 -60.88 0.89
N LYS A 14 34.99 -60.55 1.81
CA LYS A 14 34.81 -59.39 2.71
C LYS A 14 34.84 -58.07 1.95
N HIS A 15 35.73 -57.92 0.96
CA HIS A 15 35.77 -56.73 0.11
C HIS A 15 34.51 -56.58 -0.75
N GLN A 16 34.01 -57.65 -1.38
CA GLN A 16 32.76 -57.60 -2.15
C GLN A 16 31.53 -57.26 -1.29
N LYS A 17 31.40 -57.83 -0.07
CA LYS A 17 30.31 -57.49 0.85
C LYS A 17 30.34 -56.02 1.27
N THR A 18 31.54 -55.46 1.47
CA THR A 18 31.70 -54.05 1.86
C THR A 18 31.35 -53.10 0.72
N ILE A 19 31.70 -53.46 -0.52
CA ILE A 19 31.35 -52.67 -1.73
C ILE A 19 29.85 -52.74 -2.01
N LEU A 20 29.22 -53.91 -1.94
CA LEU A 20 27.77 -54.04 -2.09
C LEU A 20 27.01 -53.23 -1.04
N LEU A 21 27.41 -53.30 0.23
CA LEU A 21 26.77 -52.54 1.31
C LEU A 21 26.87 -51.02 1.08
N LYS A 22 28.04 -50.52 0.66
CA LYS A 22 28.24 -49.10 0.33
C LYS A 22 27.41 -48.67 -0.89
N LEU A 23 27.32 -49.51 -1.92
CA LEU A 23 26.50 -49.23 -3.10
C LEU A 23 25.01 -49.20 -2.77
N SER A 24 24.55 -50.10 -1.89
CA SER A 24 23.16 -50.13 -1.40
C SER A 24 22.81 -48.89 -0.59
N ILE A 25 23.70 -48.40 0.28
CA ILE A 25 23.49 -47.16 1.05
C ILE A 25 23.39 -45.95 0.11
N VAL A 26 24.27 -45.86 -0.90
CA VAL A 26 24.20 -44.78 -1.91
C VAL A 26 22.91 -44.88 -2.74
N LEU A 27 22.49 -46.08 -3.15
CA LEU A 27 21.23 -46.28 -3.89
C LEU A 27 20.01 -45.92 -3.03
N ILE A 28 20.02 -46.22 -1.73
CA ILE A 28 18.94 -45.87 -0.80
C ILE A 28 18.90 -44.35 -0.59
N ILE A 29 20.06 -43.69 -0.45
CA ILE A 29 20.12 -42.22 -0.36
C ILE A 29 19.61 -41.59 -1.65
N VAL A 30 19.98 -42.10 -2.83
CA VAL A 30 19.48 -41.61 -4.12
C VAL A 30 17.97 -41.86 -4.25
N ALA A 31 17.47 -43.06 -3.92
CA ALA A 31 16.05 -43.39 -3.98
C ALA A 31 15.20 -42.56 -3.00
N MET A 32 15.71 -42.30 -1.79
CA MET A 32 15.06 -41.42 -0.83
C MET A 32 15.00 -39.98 -1.34
N ASN A 33 16.06 -39.47 -1.99
CA ASN A 33 16.04 -38.15 -2.62
C ASN A 33 15.09 -38.06 -3.82
N VAL A 34 14.96 -39.12 -4.63
CA VAL A 34 14.01 -39.17 -5.77
C VAL A 34 12.56 -39.19 -5.31
N LEU A 35 12.24 -39.85 -4.18
CA LEU A 35 10.89 -39.85 -3.60
C LEU A 35 10.43 -38.46 -3.11
N VAL A 36 11.36 -37.59 -2.68
CA VAL A 36 11.05 -36.19 -2.31
C VAL A 36 10.58 -35.34 -3.51
N VAL A 37 10.82 -35.81 -4.74
CA VAL A 37 10.50 -35.08 -5.99
C VAL A 37 9.20 -35.58 -6.65
N SER A 38 8.56 -36.63 -6.12
CA SER A 38 7.26 -37.08 -6.62
C SER A 38 6.16 -36.01 -6.40
N ALA A 39 5.21 -35.91 -7.34
CA ALA A 39 4.10 -34.95 -7.25
C ALA A 39 3.31 -35.18 -5.94
N GLN A 40 3.24 -34.15 -5.09
CA GLN A 40 2.49 -34.19 -3.83
C GLN A 40 1.08 -33.65 -4.09
N THR A 41 0.18 -34.52 -4.55
CA THR A 41 -1.21 -34.14 -4.80
C THR A 41 -2.11 -34.62 -3.66
N PHE A 42 -2.80 -33.68 -3.01
CA PHE A 42 -3.80 -33.92 -1.98
C PHE A 42 -5.19 -33.88 -2.62
N THR A 43 -5.77 -35.04 -2.90
CA THR A 43 -7.08 -35.15 -3.57
C THR A 43 -8.23 -35.31 -2.57
N ASN A 44 -9.21 -34.40 -2.60
CA ASN A 44 -10.47 -34.52 -1.86
C ASN A 44 -11.67 -34.54 -2.83
N ASN A 45 -12.30 -35.70 -2.99
CA ASN A 45 -13.42 -35.87 -3.91
C ASN A 45 -14.78 -36.03 -3.21
N THR A 46 -14.78 -36.38 -1.93
CA THR A 46 -15.98 -36.80 -1.21
C THR A 46 -16.51 -35.74 -0.24
N GLY A 47 -15.94 -34.53 -0.23
CA GLY A 47 -16.34 -33.46 0.68
C GLY A 47 -15.84 -33.67 2.12
N GLY A 48 -14.76 -34.46 2.30
CA GLY A 48 -14.16 -34.64 3.61
C GLY A 48 -13.71 -33.29 4.20
N THR A 49 -13.99 -33.05 5.47
CA THR A 49 -13.52 -31.86 6.17
C THR A 49 -12.10 -32.08 6.67
N TYR A 50 -11.21 -31.11 6.41
CA TYR A 50 -9.89 -31.09 7.01
C TYR A 50 -9.92 -30.18 8.23
N THR A 51 -9.52 -30.73 9.38
CA THR A 51 -9.41 -29.99 10.64
C THR A 51 -8.01 -30.17 11.18
N ALA A 52 -7.37 -29.06 11.52
CA ALA A 52 -6.00 -29.03 11.99
C ALA A 52 -5.83 -27.91 13.02
N ASP A 53 -5.02 -28.19 14.04
CA ASP A 53 -4.56 -27.14 14.94
C ASP A 53 -3.49 -26.27 14.25
N CYS A 54 -3.03 -25.23 14.93
CA CYS A 54 -2.05 -24.31 14.36
C CYS A 54 -0.63 -24.89 14.28
N GLN A 55 -0.34 -26.02 14.96
CA GLN A 55 0.95 -26.71 14.91
C GLN A 55 1.07 -27.66 13.71
N ALA A 56 -0.06 -28.04 13.11
CA ALA A 56 -0.08 -28.85 11.90
C ALA A 56 0.50 -28.07 10.70
N VAL A 57 1.39 -28.75 9.96
CA VAL A 57 2.02 -28.20 8.76
C VAL A 57 1.82 -29.15 7.59
N VAL A 58 1.22 -28.65 6.52
CA VAL A 58 1.20 -29.31 5.21
C VAL A 58 2.32 -28.71 4.37
N ARG A 59 3.38 -29.48 4.15
CA ARG A 59 4.57 -29.01 3.42
C ARG A 59 4.63 -29.58 2.00
N ILE A 60 4.53 -28.70 1.00
CA ILE A 60 4.49 -29.04 -0.43
C ILE A 60 5.87 -28.82 -1.06
N LYS A 61 6.63 -29.90 -1.23
CA LYS A 61 8.04 -29.87 -1.71
C LYS A 61 8.19 -30.01 -3.22
N SER A 62 7.15 -30.39 -3.94
CA SER A 62 7.18 -30.56 -5.40
C SER A 62 6.64 -29.33 -6.13
N ASN A 63 7.25 -28.96 -7.28
CA ASN A 63 6.73 -27.90 -8.16
C ASN A 63 5.35 -28.23 -8.74
N THR A 64 5.00 -29.51 -8.81
CA THR A 64 3.69 -29.98 -9.31
C THR A 64 2.76 -30.41 -8.17
N GLY A 65 3.16 -30.18 -6.92
CA GLY A 65 2.30 -30.44 -5.77
C GLY A 65 1.05 -29.56 -5.79
N SER A 66 -0.08 -30.09 -5.32
CA SER A 66 -1.38 -29.43 -5.43
C SER A 66 -2.40 -29.99 -4.45
N PHE A 67 -3.34 -29.16 -4.02
CA PHE A 67 -4.67 -29.56 -3.56
C PHE A 67 -5.56 -29.73 -4.79
N ALA A 68 -6.27 -30.85 -4.88
CA ALA A 68 -7.08 -31.22 -6.04
C ALA A 68 -8.37 -31.94 -5.63
N GLY A 69 -9.20 -32.25 -6.63
CA GLY A 69 -10.44 -33.01 -6.47
C GLY A 69 -11.69 -32.14 -6.58
N THR A 70 -12.85 -32.79 -6.66
CA THR A 70 -14.15 -32.12 -6.83
C THR A 70 -14.61 -31.34 -5.60
N ALA A 71 -14.04 -31.62 -4.42
CA ALA A 71 -14.24 -30.90 -3.17
C ALA A 71 -12.89 -30.41 -2.63
N GLN A 72 -12.12 -29.72 -3.49
CA GLN A 72 -10.77 -29.24 -3.20
C GLN A 72 -10.73 -28.38 -1.92
N LEU A 73 -9.75 -28.66 -1.07
CA LEU A 73 -9.51 -27.88 0.15
C LEU A 73 -9.05 -26.45 -0.19
N GLY A 74 -9.48 -25.47 0.61
CA GLY A 74 -9.09 -24.08 0.41
C GLY A 74 -9.90 -23.31 -0.64
N LEU A 75 -10.93 -23.93 -1.27
CA LEU A 75 -11.75 -23.22 -2.26
C LEU A 75 -12.61 -22.11 -1.65
N THR A 76 -13.22 -22.37 -0.50
CA THR A 76 -14.12 -21.42 0.20
C THR A 76 -13.86 -21.36 1.70
N VAL A 77 -13.31 -22.43 2.28
CA VAL A 77 -12.94 -22.51 3.68
C VAL A 77 -11.42 -22.59 3.77
N PRO A 78 -10.77 -21.74 4.58
CA PRO A 78 -9.33 -21.76 4.73
C PRO A 78 -8.78 -23.13 5.12
N ILE A 79 -7.70 -23.55 4.48
CA ILE A 79 -6.95 -24.73 4.91
C ILE A 79 -6.40 -24.44 6.31
N GLN A 80 -6.79 -25.25 7.30
CA GLN A 80 -6.40 -25.07 8.69
C GLN A 80 -4.91 -25.38 8.93
N GLY A 81 -4.32 -24.81 9.98
CA GLY A 81 -2.88 -24.95 10.24
C GLY A 81 -2.02 -24.10 9.30
N THR A 82 -0.81 -24.58 9.01
CA THR A 82 0.15 -23.92 8.12
C THR A 82 0.32 -24.71 6.82
N VAL A 83 0.23 -24.02 5.67
CA VAL A 83 0.63 -24.59 4.38
C VAL A 83 1.96 -23.98 3.95
N ASP A 84 2.98 -24.82 3.79
CA ASP A 84 4.33 -24.41 3.38
C ASP A 84 4.63 -24.86 1.95
N TRP A 85 4.65 -23.92 1.01
CA TRP A 85 5.11 -24.17 -0.36
C TRP A 85 6.64 -24.13 -0.38
N ALA A 86 7.25 -25.31 -0.36
CA ALA A 86 8.63 -25.53 0.09
C ALA A 86 9.57 -26.13 -0.96
N SER A 87 9.20 -26.13 -2.23
CA SER A 87 10.09 -26.65 -3.28
C SER A 87 11.40 -25.86 -3.31
N THR A 88 12.52 -26.57 -3.32
CA THR A 88 13.85 -25.99 -3.48
C THR A 88 14.17 -25.68 -4.95
N THR A 89 13.44 -26.29 -5.88
CA THR A 89 13.49 -25.93 -7.31
C THR A 89 12.71 -24.65 -7.54
N GLY A 90 13.25 -23.73 -8.33
CA GLY A 90 12.55 -22.49 -8.68
C GLY A 90 11.28 -22.74 -9.50
N GLY A 91 10.36 -21.76 -9.46
CA GLY A 91 9.13 -21.75 -10.25
C GLY A 91 7.98 -22.56 -9.65
N GLN A 92 7.94 -22.75 -8.33
CA GLN A 92 6.77 -23.36 -7.70
C GLN A 92 5.61 -22.37 -7.68
N ALA A 93 4.49 -22.74 -8.30
CA ALA A 93 3.27 -21.95 -8.24
C ALA A 93 2.52 -22.24 -6.93
N VAL A 94 2.19 -21.18 -6.20
CA VAL A 94 1.21 -21.22 -5.10
C VAL A 94 -0.18 -21.37 -5.73
N GLN A 95 -1.08 -22.13 -5.11
CA GLN A 95 -2.47 -22.21 -5.59
C GLN A 95 -3.32 -21.07 -5.04
N ALA A 96 -4.17 -20.50 -5.90
CA ALA A 96 -5.21 -19.52 -5.59
C ALA A 96 -6.29 -20.16 -4.69
N LEU A 97 -6.06 -20.09 -3.38
CA LEU A 97 -6.87 -20.73 -2.33
C LEU A 97 -6.85 -19.88 -1.07
N HIS A 98 -7.74 -20.23 -0.14
CA HIS A 98 -7.79 -19.72 1.22
C HIS A 98 -6.89 -20.53 2.16
N TYR A 99 -6.02 -19.82 2.88
CA TYR A 99 -5.08 -20.38 3.85
C TYR A 99 -5.32 -19.74 5.22
N THR A 100 -5.30 -20.53 6.29
CA THR A 100 -5.26 -19.96 7.65
C THR A 100 -3.92 -19.29 7.87
N ASN A 101 -2.83 -20.04 7.63
CA ASN A 101 -1.48 -19.52 7.59
C ASN A 101 -0.75 -20.03 6.33
N LEU A 102 -0.17 -19.12 5.57
CA LEU A 102 0.63 -19.41 4.39
C LEU A 102 2.11 -19.19 4.70
N PHE A 103 2.94 -20.17 4.34
CA PHE A 103 4.39 -20.07 4.46
C PHE A 103 5.04 -20.38 3.11
N LEU A 104 6.08 -19.64 2.74
CA LEU A 104 6.85 -19.90 1.53
C LEU A 104 8.31 -20.15 1.89
N SER A 105 8.88 -21.24 1.37
CA SER A 105 10.29 -21.60 1.59
C SER A 105 10.93 -22.25 0.35
N GLY A 106 12.26 -22.28 0.30
CA GLY A 106 13.01 -22.87 -0.81
C GLY A 106 13.26 -21.91 -1.97
N GLY A 107 13.07 -22.37 -3.20
CA GLY A 107 13.31 -21.64 -4.46
C GLY A 107 12.23 -20.60 -4.78
N THR A 108 12.32 -19.98 -5.96
CA THR A 108 11.39 -18.92 -6.40
C THR A 108 9.94 -19.40 -6.47
N LYS A 109 9.01 -18.48 -6.18
CA LYS A 109 7.57 -18.71 -6.16
C LYS A 109 6.83 -17.78 -7.11
N THR A 110 5.79 -18.31 -7.74
CA THR A 110 4.78 -17.49 -8.42
C THR A 110 3.51 -17.52 -7.56
N ILE A 111 3.00 -16.33 -7.23
CA ILE A 111 1.77 -16.15 -6.47
C ILE A 111 0.71 -15.61 -7.44
N PRO A 112 -0.29 -16.43 -7.80
CA PRO A 112 -1.34 -16.00 -8.71
C PRO A 112 -2.32 -15.04 -8.03
N ASP A 113 -3.25 -14.52 -8.84
CA ASP A 113 -4.46 -13.87 -8.34
C ASP A 113 -5.29 -14.82 -7.47
N GLY A 114 -5.94 -14.29 -6.42
CA GLY A 114 -6.86 -15.06 -5.59
C GLY A 114 -6.19 -15.95 -4.55
N VAL A 115 -5.07 -15.52 -3.98
CA VAL A 115 -4.49 -16.14 -2.78
C VAL A 115 -4.95 -15.38 -1.55
N PHE A 116 -5.59 -16.08 -0.60
CA PHE A 116 -6.19 -15.48 0.58
C PHE A 116 -5.54 -16.00 1.87
N VAL A 117 -5.23 -15.10 2.80
CA VAL A 117 -4.67 -15.45 4.11
C VAL A 117 -5.53 -14.88 5.24
N GLY A 118 -6.07 -15.78 6.08
CA GLY A 118 -6.96 -15.43 7.20
C GLY A 118 -6.22 -15.01 8.47
N GLY A 119 -4.97 -15.43 8.65
CA GLY A 119 -4.00 -14.91 9.62
C GLY A 119 -4.52 -14.72 11.04
N SER A 120 -5.13 -15.76 11.59
CA SER A 120 -5.18 -15.89 13.05
C SER A 120 -3.78 -15.90 13.69
N GLY A 121 -2.73 -16.05 12.88
CA GLY A 121 -1.40 -16.46 13.31
C GLY A 121 -1.45 -17.85 13.94
N CYS A 122 -0.29 -18.35 14.34
CA CYS A 122 -0.21 -19.47 15.27
C CYS A 122 0.48 -18.98 16.55
N PRO A 123 -0.20 -18.98 17.72
CA PRO A 123 0.42 -18.59 18.98
C PRO A 123 1.57 -19.52 19.41
N THR A 124 1.51 -20.79 18.99
CA THR A 124 2.52 -21.80 19.30
C THR A 124 2.94 -22.52 18.02
N PRO A 125 3.66 -21.87 17.10
CA PRO A 125 4.02 -22.47 15.83
C PRO A 125 5.04 -23.59 16.03
N LEU A 126 5.02 -24.58 15.14
CA LEU A 126 6.03 -25.62 15.08
C LEU A 126 7.43 -24.98 14.89
N PRO A 127 8.51 -25.50 15.51
CA PRO A 127 9.86 -25.02 15.27
C PRO A 127 10.19 -24.94 13.77
N GLY A 128 10.68 -23.78 13.32
CA GLY A 128 10.89 -23.45 11.90
C GLY A 128 9.81 -22.54 11.29
N TYR A 129 8.68 -22.36 11.96
CA TYR A 129 7.55 -21.51 11.52
C TYR A 129 7.27 -20.34 12.49
N THR A 130 8.24 -19.99 13.33
CA THR A 130 8.10 -18.96 14.38
C THR A 130 7.76 -17.57 13.84
N ALA A 131 8.05 -17.29 12.57
CA ALA A 131 7.66 -16.05 11.92
C ALA A 131 6.13 -15.89 11.77
N LEU A 132 5.34 -16.96 11.88
CA LEU A 132 3.87 -16.91 11.86
C LEU A 132 3.24 -16.59 13.23
N THR A 133 4.06 -16.24 14.23
CA THR A 133 3.57 -15.85 15.56
C THR A 133 2.90 -14.48 15.50
N GLY A 134 1.85 -14.25 16.31
CA GLY A 134 1.33 -12.90 16.56
C GLY A 134 0.51 -12.31 15.40
N GLY A 135 -0.34 -13.10 14.74
CA GLY A 135 -1.23 -12.62 13.68
C GLY A 135 -0.58 -12.48 12.30
N VAL A 136 0.65 -12.99 12.14
CA VAL A 136 1.33 -13.04 10.84
C VAL A 136 0.76 -14.22 10.05
N GLY A 137 -0.30 -13.99 9.28
CA GLY A 137 -0.97 -15.02 8.46
C GLY A 137 -0.19 -15.46 7.21
N TYR A 138 0.85 -14.72 6.86
CA TYR A 138 1.72 -14.99 5.73
C TYR A 138 3.17 -14.69 6.10
N SER A 139 4.08 -15.61 5.79
CA SER A 139 5.52 -15.38 5.96
C SER A 139 6.33 -16.13 4.92
N THR A 140 7.56 -15.68 4.67
CA THR A 140 8.55 -16.41 3.85
C THR A 140 9.92 -16.44 4.52
N THR A 141 10.74 -17.44 4.18
CA THR A 141 12.14 -17.53 4.63
C THR A 141 13.16 -17.36 3.51
N SER A 142 12.77 -17.62 2.27
CA SER A 142 13.70 -17.61 1.13
C SER A 142 12.96 -17.64 -0.21
N GLY A 143 13.72 -17.39 -1.28
CA GLY A 143 13.22 -17.43 -2.65
C GLY A 143 12.50 -16.13 -3.04
N ASP A 144 12.69 -15.73 -4.30
CA ASP A 144 11.97 -14.57 -4.83
C ASP A 144 10.52 -14.92 -5.13
N ARG A 145 9.63 -13.95 -4.93
CA ARG A 145 8.20 -14.03 -5.15
C ARG A 145 7.83 -13.15 -6.32
N THR A 146 7.11 -13.71 -7.29
CA THR A 146 6.45 -12.95 -8.36
C THR A 146 4.95 -13.01 -8.15
N TYR A 147 4.33 -11.87 -7.89
CA TYR A 147 2.88 -11.75 -7.76
C TYR A 147 2.28 -11.37 -9.12
N THR A 148 1.23 -12.05 -9.56
CA THR A 148 0.61 -11.78 -10.87
C THR A 148 -0.85 -11.31 -10.75
N GLY A 149 -1.30 -10.96 -9.54
CA GLY A 149 -2.67 -10.59 -9.26
C GLY A 149 -2.87 -10.08 -7.83
N THR A 150 -4.08 -10.24 -7.33
CA THR A 150 -4.50 -9.77 -6.00
C THR A 150 -4.19 -10.80 -4.94
N PHE A 151 -3.43 -10.36 -3.94
CA PHE A 151 -3.22 -11.08 -2.70
C PHE A 151 -4.16 -10.52 -1.64
N HIS A 152 -4.86 -11.40 -0.93
CA HIS A 152 -5.91 -11.00 0.00
C HIS A 152 -5.50 -11.29 1.44
N TYR A 153 -5.47 -10.27 2.27
CA TYR A 153 -5.43 -10.39 3.72
C TYR A 153 -6.86 -10.30 4.26
N GLU A 154 -7.42 -11.45 4.64
CA GLU A 154 -8.78 -11.59 5.12
C GLU A 154 -8.80 -12.05 6.59
N GLY A 155 -9.95 -12.51 7.07
CA GLY A 155 -10.10 -13.05 8.41
C GLY A 155 -10.39 -11.97 9.46
N THR A 156 -10.79 -12.43 10.65
CA THR A 156 -11.31 -11.58 11.73
C THR A 156 -10.27 -11.19 12.78
N SER A 157 -9.11 -11.85 12.78
CA SER A 157 -7.99 -11.53 13.67
C SER A 157 -7.14 -10.42 13.08
N ALA A 158 -6.57 -9.55 13.92
CA ALA A 158 -5.62 -8.55 13.45
C ALA A 158 -4.39 -9.21 12.81
N GLN A 159 -3.89 -8.60 11.73
CA GLN A 159 -2.80 -9.17 10.94
C GLN A 159 -1.67 -8.17 10.69
N THR A 160 -0.45 -8.67 10.70
CA THR A 160 0.71 -7.94 10.16
C THR A 160 0.93 -8.37 8.72
N ILE A 161 0.91 -7.41 7.80
CA ILE A 161 1.23 -7.62 6.39
C ILE A 161 2.73 -7.91 6.30
N TYR A 162 3.06 -9.02 5.66
CA TYR A 162 4.44 -9.41 5.40
C TYR A 162 5.11 -8.39 4.47
N ALA A 163 6.31 -7.97 4.86
CA ALA A 163 7.09 -6.96 4.17
C ALA A 163 7.68 -7.49 2.85
N GLU A 164 7.05 -7.09 1.76
CA GLU A 164 7.53 -7.30 0.40
C GLU A 164 8.25 -6.00 -0.06
N ASN A 165 9.58 -5.98 0.05
CA ASN A 165 10.44 -4.84 -0.29
C ASN A 165 11.61 -5.24 -1.22
N GLY A 166 11.32 -5.85 -2.35
CA GLY A 166 12.33 -6.17 -3.36
C GLY A 166 12.91 -4.91 -4.00
N GLY A 167 14.24 -4.87 -4.18
CA GLY A 167 14.92 -3.75 -4.86
C GLY A 167 14.64 -3.69 -6.38
N SER A 168 14.34 -4.83 -7.01
CA SER A 168 14.02 -4.94 -8.44
C SER A 168 12.52 -4.94 -8.67
N THR A 169 12.06 -4.35 -9.78
CA THR A 169 10.66 -4.44 -10.22
C THR A 169 10.26 -5.89 -10.50
N GLY A 170 9.00 -6.24 -10.19
CA GLY A 170 8.37 -7.53 -10.41
C GLY A 170 8.74 -8.65 -9.43
N LEU A 171 9.66 -8.39 -8.48
CA LEU A 171 10.10 -9.39 -7.50
C LEU A 171 9.97 -8.85 -6.09
N ASN A 172 9.41 -9.68 -5.21
CA ASN A 172 9.25 -9.40 -3.78
C ASN A 172 8.49 -8.09 -3.52
N ARG A 173 7.45 -7.87 -4.31
CA ARG A 173 6.52 -6.74 -4.26
C ARG A 173 5.14 -7.31 -4.55
N TYR A 174 4.14 -6.94 -3.78
CA TYR A 174 2.77 -7.34 -4.12
C TYR A 174 2.39 -6.72 -5.47
N TYR A 175 1.58 -7.42 -6.26
CA TYR A 175 1.02 -6.80 -7.46
C TYR A 175 -0.20 -5.96 -7.06
N ASN A 176 -1.29 -6.60 -6.64
CA ASN A 176 -2.40 -5.93 -5.94
C ASN A 176 -2.55 -6.49 -4.52
N LEU A 177 -3.09 -5.67 -3.62
CA LEU A 177 -3.38 -6.07 -2.24
C LEU A 177 -4.82 -5.70 -1.87
N ASP A 178 -5.57 -6.66 -1.34
CA ASP A 178 -6.91 -6.46 -0.82
C ASP A 178 -6.94 -6.80 0.68
N LEU A 179 -7.47 -5.87 1.48
CA LEU A 179 -7.48 -5.94 2.93
C LEU A 179 -8.92 -5.97 3.45
N SER A 180 -9.30 -7.04 4.15
CA SER A 180 -10.67 -7.22 4.65
C SER A 180 -10.73 -7.84 6.05
N GLY A 181 -11.87 -7.69 6.72
CA GLY A 181 -12.27 -8.45 7.91
C GLY A 181 -11.69 -8.02 9.26
N SER A 182 -10.53 -7.36 9.29
CA SER A 182 -9.88 -6.95 10.53
C SER A 182 -8.83 -5.84 10.33
N ALA A 183 -8.27 -5.36 11.43
CA ALA A 183 -7.14 -4.43 11.42
C ALA A 183 -5.89 -5.07 10.80
N LYS A 184 -5.25 -4.35 9.88
CA LYS A 184 -3.98 -4.71 9.25
C LYS A 184 -2.90 -3.71 9.62
N SER A 185 -1.67 -4.16 9.76
CA SER A 185 -0.53 -3.29 10.01
C SER A 185 0.70 -3.68 9.20
N THR A 186 1.59 -2.73 8.96
CA THR A 186 2.94 -3.00 8.46
C THR A 186 3.98 -2.65 9.52
N THR A 187 5.06 -3.44 9.60
CA THR A 187 6.17 -3.20 10.55
C THR A 187 7.52 -3.07 9.84
N ALA A 188 7.55 -3.30 8.53
CA ALA A 188 8.70 -3.12 7.67
C ALA A 188 8.21 -2.70 6.28
N PRO A 189 9.10 -2.14 5.42
CA PRO A 189 8.67 -1.56 4.15
C PRO A 189 7.89 -2.55 3.28
N THR A 190 6.82 -2.08 2.65
CA THR A 190 5.96 -2.88 1.77
C THR A 190 5.70 -2.12 0.48
N ILE A 191 5.91 -2.77 -0.65
CA ILE A 191 5.73 -2.18 -1.99
C ILE A 191 4.67 -2.98 -2.74
N LEU A 192 3.76 -2.23 -3.36
CA LEU A 192 2.72 -2.71 -4.26
C LEU A 192 2.93 -2.07 -5.63
N GLU A 193 2.93 -2.87 -6.70
CA GLU A 193 3.11 -2.35 -8.07
C GLU A 193 1.80 -1.82 -8.66
N GLY A 194 0.68 -2.43 -8.31
CA GLY A 194 -0.66 -2.11 -8.77
C GLY A 194 -1.44 -1.34 -7.73
N LEU A 195 -2.58 -1.89 -7.30
CA LEU A 195 -3.55 -1.21 -6.43
C LEU A 195 -3.60 -1.76 -5.00
N LEU A 196 -4.05 -0.88 -4.10
CA LEU A 196 -4.52 -1.22 -2.76
C LEU A 196 -6.04 -1.12 -2.70
N ALA A 197 -6.71 -2.14 -2.17
CA ALA A 197 -8.10 -2.10 -1.75
C ALA A 197 -8.19 -2.29 -0.23
N VAL A 198 -8.68 -1.28 0.50
CA VAL A 198 -8.99 -1.40 1.93
C VAL A 198 -10.50 -1.47 2.10
N GLN A 199 -11.02 -2.65 2.38
CA GLN A 199 -12.46 -2.87 2.50
C GLN A 199 -13.03 -2.19 3.75
N SER A 200 -14.35 -1.99 3.75
CA SER A 200 -15.07 -1.34 4.86
C SER A 200 -14.95 -2.04 6.22
N THR A 201 -14.58 -3.32 6.22
CA THR A 201 -14.38 -4.15 7.40
C THR A 201 -12.94 -4.18 7.90
N ALA A 202 -12.02 -3.50 7.21
CA ALA A 202 -10.61 -3.44 7.57
C ALA A 202 -10.18 -2.01 7.94
N THR A 203 -9.04 -1.95 8.62
CA THR A 203 -8.25 -0.72 8.78
C THR A 203 -6.80 -1.03 8.41
N LEU A 204 -6.05 -0.03 7.96
CA LEU A 204 -4.62 -0.17 7.68
C LEU A 204 -3.82 0.80 8.55
N THR A 205 -2.83 0.31 9.29
CA THR A 205 -1.86 1.14 10.01
C THR A 205 -0.45 0.89 9.47
N THR A 206 0.19 1.92 8.93
CA THR A 206 1.56 1.81 8.41
C THR A 206 2.57 2.31 9.44
N ASN A 207 3.31 1.39 10.05
CA ASN A 207 4.41 1.72 10.97
C ASN A 207 5.78 1.75 10.26
N ALA A 208 5.78 1.42 8.97
CA ALA A 208 6.93 1.50 8.07
C ALA A 208 6.44 1.92 6.68
N ASP A 209 7.39 2.18 5.77
CA ASP A 209 7.07 2.67 4.42
C ASP A 209 6.10 1.74 3.68
N PHE A 210 5.13 2.34 3.00
CA PHE A 210 4.09 1.63 2.27
C PHE A 210 3.88 2.33 0.93
N THR A 211 4.34 1.72 -0.15
CA THR A 211 4.29 2.30 -1.50
C THR A 211 3.19 1.63 -2.31
N VAL A 212 2.29 2.45 -2.85
CA VAL A 212 1.23 2.05 -3.80
C VAL A 212 1.59 2.57 -5.19
N GLY A 213 1.55 1.67 -6.18
CA GLY A 213 1.95 1.95 -7.56
C GLY A 213 0.81 2.47 -8.45
N GLU A 214 0.72 1.92 -9.66
CA GLU A 214 0.00 2.53 -10.79
C GLU A 214 -1.49 2.14 -10.89
N GLY A 215 -2.01 1.33 -9.96
CA GLY A 215 -3.39 0.87 -9.99
C GLY A 215 -4.41 1.87 -9.42
N ALA A 216 -5.69 1.65 -9.71
CA ALA A 216 -6.80 2.40 -9.12
C ALA A 216 -7.13 1.87 -7.71
N SER A 217 -6.62 2.55 -6.70
CA SER A 217 -6.73 2.15 -5.30
C SER A 217 -7.97 2.74 -4.63
N THR A 218 -8.55 1.99 -3.71
CA THR A 218 -9.75 2.41 -2.96
C THR A 218 -9.60 2.09 -1.49
N ALA A 219 -10.23 2.91 -0.65
CA ALA A 219 -10.25 2.71 0.79
C ALA A 219 -11.64 3.05 1.36
N ASP A 220 -12.40 1.98 1.58
CA ASP A 220 -13.64 1.97 2.34
C ASP A 220 -13.39 1.75 3.85
N GLY A 221 -12.16 1.41 4.22
CA GLY A 221 -11.65 1.35 5.59
C GLY A 221 -10.78 2.56 5.95
N ASN A 222 -10.54 2.76 7.25
CA ASN A 222 -9.64 3.84 7.70
C ASN A 222 -8.18 3.46 7.48
N ILE A 223 -7.36 4.47 7.19
CA ILE A 223 -5.90 4.33 7.03
C ILE A 223 -5.21 5.26 8.02
N THR A 224 -4.14 4.77 8.65
CA THR A 224 -3.31 5.54 9.57
C THR A 224 -1.84 5.43 9.16
N ALA A 225 -1.22 6.54 8.79
CA ALA A 225 0.23 6.68 8.64
C ALA A 225 0.85 7.04 10.00
N ALA A 226 1.22 6.00 10.76
CA ALA A 226 1.63 6.15 12.16
C ALA A 226 3.08 6.60 12.33
N SER A 227 3.99 6.00 11.57
CA SER A 227 5.43 6.34 11.61
C SER A 227 6.15 6.13 10.29
N GLY A 228 5.55 5.40 9.34
CA GLY A 228 6.10 5.19 8.01
C GLY A 228 5.63 6.23 6.99
N ASN A 229 6.24 6.21 5.80
CA ASN A 229 5.75 6.96 4.67
C ASN A 229 4.69 6.16 3.90
N PHE A 230 3.43 6.61 3.89
CA PHE A 230 2.45 6.12 2.93
C PHE A 230 2.59 6.91 1.63
N GLN A 231 2.94 6.22 0.55
CA GLN A 231 3.34 6.84 -0.70
C GLN A 231 2.50 6.33 -1.87
N THR A 232 2.03 7.23 -2.73
CA THR A 232 1.54 6.90 -4.08
C THR A 232 2.62 7.20 -5.13
N THR A 233 2.70 6.42 -6.20
CA THR A 233 3.69 6.62 -7.28
C THR A 233 3.12 6.39 -8.67
N GLY A 234 3.85 6.83 -9.70
CA GLY A 234 3.53 6.58 -11.10
C GLY A 234 2.28 7.32 -11.56
N THR A 235 1.28 6.57 -12.02
CA THR A 235 0.03 7.12 -12.60
C THR A 235 -1.23 6.66 -11.86
N GLY A 236 -1.07 5.92 -10.76
CA GLY A 236 -2.18 5.33 -10.02
C GLY A 236 -3.07 6.39 -9.37
N THR A 237 -4.35 6.07 -9.24
CA THR A 237 -5.33 6.88 -8.50
C THR A 237 -5.57 6.29 -7.13
N PHE A 238 -6.01 7.12 -6.19
CA PHE A 238 -6.38 6.67 -4.85
C PHE A 238 -7.67 7.36 -4.44
N THR A 239 -8.67 6.60 -3.99
CA THR A 239 -9.95 7.17 -3.53
C THR A 239 -10.26 6.68 -2.12
N MET A 240 -10.27 7.61 -1.16
CA MET A 240 -10.83 7.41 0.17
C MET A 240 -12.33 7.64 0.12
N SER A 241 -13.11 6.72 0.70
CA SER A 241 -14.57 6.80 0.72
C SER A 241 -15.11 7.78 1.76
N SER A 242 -16.33 8.26 1.52
CA SER A 242 -17.01 9.17 2.45
C SER A 242 -17.15 8.56 3.84
N GLY A 243 -16.96 9.38 4.88
CA GLY A 243 -17.06 8.93 6.28
C GLY A 243 -15.88 8.08 6.76
N LYS A 244 -14.81 7.96 5.96
CA LYS A 244 -13.55 7.33 6.35
C LYS A 244 -12.48 8.37 6.60
N THR A 245 -11.42 7.97 7.28
CA THR A 245 -10.33 8.86 7.65
C THR A 245 -9.00 8.31 7.15
N PHE A 246 -8.25 9.17 6.47
CA PHE A 246 -6.82 9.02 6.30
C PHE A 246 -6.13 9.88 7.36
N ASP A 247 -5.56 9.24 8.38
CA ASP A 247 -4.95 9.89 9.53
C ASP A 247 -3.42 9.80 9.46
N VAL A 248 -2.74 10.95 9.51
CA VAL A 248 -1.28 11.05 9.47
C VAL A 248 -0.81 11.51 10.83
N THR A 249 -0.59 10.58 11.75
CA THR A 249 -0.36 10.91 13.17
C THR A 249 1.11 11.18 13.51
N GLY A 250 2.03 10.44 12.87
CA GLY A 250 3.48 10.59 13.04
C GLY A 250 4.30 10.16 11.82
N GLY A 251 3.66 9.65 10.78
CA GLY A 251 4.28 9.33 9.50
C GLY A 251 4.13 10.46 8.48
N THR A 252 4.26 10.11 7.20
CA THR A 252 4.06 11.03 6.09
C THR A 252 3.07 10.46 5.10
N LEU A 253 2.17 11.30 4.56
CA LEU A 253 1.47 11.01 3.31
C LEU A 253 2.24 11.68 2.16
N SER A 254 2.87 10.88 1.31
CA SER A 254 3.63 11.35 0.14
C SER A 254 2.89 11.08 -1.17
N LEU A 255 2.38 12.14 -1.80
CA LEU A 255 1.70 12.07 -3.08
C LEU A 255 2.71 12.29 -4.21
N ASN A 256 3.23 11.19 -4.77
CA ASN A 256 4.20 11.21 -5.88
C ASN A 256 3.64 10.56 -7.16
N SER A 257 2.34 10.27 -7.19
CA SER A 257 1.61 9.87 -8.40
C SER A 257 1.15 11.12 -9.17
N SER A 258 1.09 10.99 -10.48
CA SER A 258 0.41 11.94 -11.37
C SER A 258 -1.12 11.73 -11.46
N GLY A 259 -1.62 10.60 -10.93
CA GLY A 259 -3.05 10.36 -10.75
C GLY A 259 -3.61 11.08 -9.52
N ASN A 260 -4.94 11.19 -9.46
CA ASN A 260 -5.63 11.87 -8.37
C ASN A 260 -5.61 11.03 -7.09
N PHE A 261 -5.25 11.67 -5.98
CA PHE A 261 -5.60 11.24 -4.64
C PHE A 261 -6.88 11.99 -4.22
N THR A 262 -8.00 11.28 -4.18
CA THR A 262 -9.32 11.84 -3.83
C THR A 262 -9.70 11.46 -2.40
N GLU A 263 -9.87 12.46 -1.56
CA GLU A 263 -10.35 12.35 -0.19
C GLU A 263 -11.83 12.75 -0.11
N ASN A 264 -12.73 11.77 -0.16
CA ASN A 264 -14.17 12.01 0.08
C ASN A 264 -14.54 12.03 1.56
N GLY A 265 -13.66 11.54 2.43
CA GLY A 265 -13.85 11.42 3.86
C GLY A 265 -13.19 12.55 4.64
N THR A 266 -12.18 12.22 5.42
CA THR A 266 -11.36 13.16 6.18
C THR A 266 -9.89 12.84 6.01
N LEU A 267 -9.13 13.80 5.49
CA LEU A 267 -7.68 13.83 5.63
C LEU A 267 -7.35 14.58 6.92
N ALA A 268 -6.73 13.89 7.87
CA ALA A 268 -6.27 14.46 9.13
C ALA A 268 -4.74 14.40 9.19
N VAL A 269 -4.09 15.56 9.21
CA VAL A 269 -2.64 15.66 9.43
C VAL A 269 -2.41 16.07 10.87
N GLY A 270 -1.88 15.15 11.67
CA GLY A 270 -1.54 15.40 13.07
C GLY A 270 -0.32 16.33 13.20
N ALA A 271 -0.12 16.90 14.39
CA ALA A 271 0.98 17.82 14.66
C ALA A 271 2.38 17.21 14.45
N SER A 272 2.51 15.89 14.52
CA SER A 272 3.76 15.17 14.26
C SER A 272 3.77 14.44 12.92
N GLY A 273 2.65 14.47 12.18
CA GLY A 273 2.55 13.92 10.84
C GLY A 273 2.81 14.97 9.76
N SER A 274 3.06 14.51 8.53
CA SER A 274 3.39 15.40 7.42
C SER A 274 2.66 15.05 6.13
N LEU A 275 2.37 16.07 5.31
CA LEU A 275 1.88 15.91 3.94
C LEU A 275 2.95 16.40 2.96
N ALA A 276 3.31 15.58 1.98
CA ALA A 276 4.26 15.95 0.94
C ALA A 276 3.67 15.70 -0.45
N MET A 277 3.59 16.73 -1.27
CA MET A 277 3.07 16.67 -2.63
C MET A 277 4.20 16.89 -3.64
N GLY A 278 4.51 15.85 -4.41
CA GLY A 278 5.55 15.85 -5.43
C GLY A 278 5.10 16.48 -6.76
N LEU A 279 5.99 16.43 -7.75
CA LEU A 279 5.79 16.98 -9.08
C LEU A 279 4.50 16.45 -9.72
N ASN A 280 3.66 17.37 -10.22
CA ASN A 280 2.39 17.09 -10.90
C ASN A 280 1.38 16.24 -10.11
N SER A 281 1.57 16.10 -8.81
CA SER A 281 0.62 15.39 -7.95
C SER A 281 -0.69 16.15 -7.80
N TYR A 282 -1.77 15.42 -7.53
CA TYR A 282 -3.11 15.98 -7.41
C TYR A 282 -3.80 15.45 -6.15
N LEU A 283 -4.18 16.37 -5.27
CA LEU A 283 -4.97 16.09 -4.07
C LEU A 283 -6.35 16.73 -4.23
N ASP A 284 -7.38 15.90 -4.34
CA ASP A 284 -8.77 16.29 -4.43
C ASP A 284 -9.45 16.13 -3.07
N ILE A 285 -9.72 17.25 -2.40
CA ILE A 285 -10.45 17.31 -1.14
C ILE A 285 -11.93 17.53 -1.44
N ALA A 286 -12.68 16.44 -1.54
CA ALA A 286 -14.14 16.47 -1.63
C ALA A 286 -14.81 16.47 -0.24
N GLY A 287 -14.14 15.88 0.76
CA GLY A 287 -14.55 15.82 2.15
C GLY A 287 -13.92 16.92 3.01
N THR A 288 -13.38 16.51 4.16
CA THR A 288 -12.73 17.40 5.15
C THR A 288 -11.21 17.26 5.08
N PHE A 289 -10.51 18.38 5.22
CA PHE A 289 -9.06 18.40 5.43
C PHE A 289 -8.77 19.17 6.72
N THR A 290 -7.97 18.60 7.61
CA THR A 290 -7.48 19.23 8.85
C THR A 290 -5.98 19.08 8.98
N ASN A 291 -5.35 20.07 9.60
CA ASN A 291 -3.98 20.00 10.08
C ASN A 291 -3.94 20.50 11.52
N ALA A 292 -3.27 19.74 12.39
CA ALA A 292 -3.16 20.03 13.81
C ALA A 292 -1.79 20.59 14.21
N ASP A 293 -0.83 20.66 13.28
CA ASP A 293 0.37 21.46 13.49
C ASP A 293 -0.01 22.93 13.66
N VAL A 294 0.74 23.69 14.46
CA VAL A 294 0.39 25.08 14.76
C VAL A 294 0.89 26.03 13.68
N GLU A 295 2.02 25.72 13.06
CA GLU A 295 2.68 26.58 12.08
C GLU A 295 2.35 26.19 10.64
N HIS A 296 1.79 24.99 10.44
CA HIS A 296 1.49 24.35 9.15
C HIS A 296 2.75 24.20 8.28
N ASP A 297 3.91 24.02 8.89
CA ASP A 297 5.20 23.83 8.20
C ASP A 297 5.47 22.35 7.87
N ASN A 298 4.63 21.44 8.39
CA ASN A 298 4.58 20.00 8.09
C ASN A 298 3.90 19.65 6.76
N MET A 299 3.46 20.64 5.97
CA MET A 299 2.93 20.44 4.62
C MET A 299 3.89 20.99 3.58
N THR A 300 4.20 20.20 2.55
CA THR A 300 5.06 20.63 1.45
C THR A 300 4.42 20.36 0.10
N PHE A 301 4.58 21.31 -0.83
CA PHE A 301 3.97 21.31 -2.14
C PHE A 301 4.98 21.66 -3.24
N ASP A 302 5.08 20.79 -4.25
CA ASP A 302 5.74 21.14 -5.51
C ASP A 302 4.97 22.23 -6.26
N ALA A 303 5.65 23.04 -7.09
CA ALA A 303 5.04 24.19 -7.77
C ALA A 303 4.00 23.77 -8.81
N THR A 304 4.12 22.54 -9.33
CA THR A 304 3.20 22.00 -10.32
C THR A 304 2.11 21.12 -9.70
N SER A 305 2.25 20.76 -8.42
CA SER A 305 1.23 20.03 -7.65
C SER A 305 -0.08 20.83 -7.57
N THR A 306 -1.21 20.13 -7.43
CA THR A 306 -2.53 20.74 -7.36
C THR A 306 -3.28 20.26 -6.13
N VAL A 307 -3.77 21.19 -5.31
CA VAL A 307 -4.76 20.91 -4.28
C VAL A 307 -6.10 21.48 -4.74
N ALA A 308 -7.11 20.62 -4.81
CA ALA A 308 -8.45 20.97 -5.22
C ALA A 308 -9.42 20.83 -4.04
N TYR A 309 -10.20 21.87 -3.76
CA TYR A 309 -11.31 21.83 -2.82
C TYR A 309 -12.61 21.77 -3.62
N THR A 310 -13.20 20.58 -3.72
CA THR A 310 -14.27 20.26 -4.69
C THR A 310 -15.60 19.90 -4.05
N GLY A 311 -15.65 19.85 -2.72
CA GLY A 311 -16.84 19.44 -1.97
C GLY A 311 -18.06 20.29 -2.30
N SER A 312 -19.23 19.67 -2.39
CA SER A 312 -20.50 20.39 -2.62
C SER A 312 -21.01 21.12 -1.36
N GLY A 313 -20.61 20.65 -0.18
CA GLY A 313 -20.88 21.28 1.10
C GLY A 313 -19.84 22.34 1.50
N ALA A 314 -20.04 22.95 2.68
CA ALA A 314 -19.06 23.85 3.26
C ALA A 314 -17.76 23.10 3.55
N GLN A 315 -16.62 23.73 3.27
CA GLN A 315 -15.30 23.18 3.53
C GLN A 315 -14.41 24.20 4.21
N THR A 316 -13.49 23.72 5.05
CA THR A 316 -12.41 24.54 5.59
C THR A 316 -11.22 24.49 4.63
N LEU A 317 -10.84 25.66 4.11
CA LEU A 317 -9.58 25.83 3.38
C LEU A 317 -8.46 25.93 4.42
N GLN A 318 -7.55 24.95 4.40
CA GLN A 318 -6.40 24.96 5.30
C GLN A 318 -5.44 26.09 4.94
N PHE A 319 -5.00 26.83 5.94
CA PHE A 319 -3.95 27.83 5.78
C PHE A 319 -2.60 27.16 5.52
N THR A 320 -1.64 27.91 4.99
CA THR A 320 -0.29 27.40 4.74
C THR A 320 0.74 28.29 5.43
N SER A 321 1.78 27.66 5.95
CA SER A 321 2.98 28.38 6.38
C SER A 321 3.61 29.14 5.21
N ASP A 322 4.26 30.26 5.51
CA ASP A 322 5.12 31.01 4.57
C ASP A 322 6.58 31.01 5.04
N ILE A 323 6.93 30.12 5.99
CA ILE A 323 8.29 29.95 6.52
C ILE A 323 9.24 29.50 5.41
N ALA A 324 8.82 28.55 4.59
CA ALA A 324 9.55 28.16 3.39
C ALA A 324 8.64 28.20 2.16
N THR A 325 9.23 28.53 1.00
CA THR A 325 8.46 28.67 -0.23
C THR A 325 7.76 27.38 -0.63
N ASN A 326 8.24 26.20 -0.24
CA ASN A 326 7.59 24.92 -0.51
C ASN A 326 6.48 24.56 0.48
N ASN A 327 6.19 25.37 1.50
CA ASN A 327 4.97 25.22 2.31
C ASN A 327 3.74 25.85 1.65
N ASN A 328 3.93 26.80 0.73
CA ASN A 328 2.85 27.44 -0.01
C ASN A 328 2.28 26.47 -1.04
N TYR A 329 0.97 26.48 -1.24
CA TYR A 329 0.32 25.64 -2.26
C TYR A 329 0.94 25.87 -3.64
N GLY A 330 1.12 24.79 -4.39
CA GLY A 330 1.48 24.85 -5.81
C GLY A 330 0.39 25.54 -6.61
N LYS A 331 -0.58 24.77 -7.09
CA LYS A 331 -1.83 25.25 -7.70
C LYS A 331 -2.99 25.02 -6.75
N LEU A 332 -3.95 25.94 -6.75
CA LEU A 332 -5.22 25.75 -6.07
C LEU A 332 -6.38 25.71 -7.07
N VAL A 333 -7.29 24.77 -6.85
CA VAL A 333 -8.54 24.69 -7.60
C VAL A 333 -9.69 24.69 -6.60
N PHE A 334 -10.67 25.55 -6.82
CA PHE A 334 -11.91 25.57 -6.08
C PHE A 334 -13.04 25.21 -7.03
N SER A 335 -13.89 24.30 -6.60
CA SER A 335 -15.11 23.91 -7.31
C SER A 335 -16.18 23.46 -6.31
N GLY A 336 -17.35 23.07 -6.82
CA GLY A 336 -18.52 22.76 -6.00
C GLY A 336 -19.21 24.01 -5.45
N ALA A 337 -20.50 23.90 -5.14
CA ALA A 337 -21.31 25.05 -4.78
C ALA A 337 -21.12 25.55 -3.34
N GLY A 338 -20.52 24.74 -2.46
CA GLY A 338 -20.39 25.06 -1.04
C GLY A 338 -19.29 26.08 -0.75
N THR A 339 -19.54 26.92 0.24
CA THR A 339 -18.59 27.94 0.73
C THR A 339 -17.29 27.31 1.23
N LYS A 340 -16.16 27.90 0.85
CA LYS A 340 -14.82 27.51 1.32
C LYS A 340 -14.34 28.55 2.32
N THR A 341 -14.26 28.22 3.60
CA THR A 341 -13.84 29.18 4.64
C THR A 341 -12.41 28.90 5.06
N ALA A 342 -11.52 29.88 4.90
CA ALA A 342 -10.14 29.75 5.35
C ALA A 342 -10.06 29.77 6.88
N ASN A 343 -9.16 28.97 7.45
CA ASN A 343 -8.85 28.99 8.87
C ASN A 343 -7.54 29.76 9.20
N GLY A 344 -6.99 30.48 8.22
CA GLY A 344 -5.77 31.29 8.35
C GLY A 344 -5.35 31.89 7.01
N ASP A 345 -4.15 32.46 6.98
CA ASP A 345 -3.55 33.03 5.78
C ASP A 345 -3.17 31.95 4.76
N VAL A 346 -3.60 32.12 3.51
CA VAL A 346 -3.38 31.14 2.44
C VAL A 346 -2.36 31.68 1.47
N HIS A 347 -1.33 30.88 1.17
CA HIS A 347 -0.26 31.26 0.26
C HIS A 347 -0.21 30.32 -0.93
N THR A 348 -0.14 30.89 -2.14
CA THR A 348 -0.01 30.13 -3.39
C THR A 348 1.19 30.61 -4.21
N ARG A 349 1.73 29.71 -5.03
CA ARG A 349 2.90 29.98 -5.90
C ARG A 349 2.57 29.95 -7.38
N SER A 350 1.47 29.29 -7.73
CA SER A 350 1.06 29.08 -9.11
C SER A 350 -0.42 29.43 -9.27
N ASN A 351 -1.00 28.98 -10.37
CA ASN A 351 -2.35 29.35 -10.76
C ASN A 351 -3.40 28.93 -9.71
N VAL A 352 -4.38 29.82 -9.54
CA VAL A 352 -5.56 29.62 -8.71
C VAL A 352 -6.78 29.67 -9.62
N SER A 353 -7.54 28.59 -9.66
CA SER A 353 -8.80 28.51 -10.38
C SER A 353 -9.96 28.56 -9.39
N VAL A 354 -10.81 29.58 -9.50
CA VAL A 354 -12.02 29.72 -8.69
C VAL A 354 -13.23 29.40 -9.55
N ALA A 355 -13.98 28.38 -9.13
CA ALA A 355 -15.25 28.01 -9.72
C ALA A 355 -16.26 27.64 -8.61
N GLY A 356 -17.54 27.89 -8.82
CA GLY A 356 -18.59 27.48 -7.89
C GLY A 356 -18.79 28.43 -6.69
N GLY A 357 -18.71 27.89 -5.47
CA GLY A 357 -19.02 28.61 -4.22
C GLY A 357 -17.98 29.67 -3.84
N PRO A 358 -18.33 30.61 -2.95
CA PRO A 358 -17.41 31.68 -2.53
C PRO A 358 -16.29 31.15 -1.63
N ILE A 359 -15.13 31.79 -1.72
CA ILE A 359 -14.00 31.58 -0.82
C ILE A 359 -13.97 32.71 0.21
N VAL A 360 -14.12 32.39 1.48
CA VAL A 360 -14.23 33.36 2.58
C VAL A 360 -12.94 33.36 3.38
N MET A 361 -12.18 34.44 3.26
CA MET A 361 -10.97 34.69 4.06
C MET A 361 -11.30 35.45 5.37
N GLY A 362 -12.49 36.02 5.49
CA GLY A 362 -12.95 36.73 6.68
C GLY A 362 -14.26 37.46 6.44
N THR A 363 -14.83 38.02 7.51
CA THR A 363 -16.09 38.79 7.45
C THR A 363 -15.92 40.17 6.82
N ASP A 364 -14.73 40.74 6.89
CA ASP A 364 -14.35 41.99 6.23
C ASP A 364 -12.89 41.96 5.75
N CYS A 365 -12.49 42.98 4.98
CA CYS A 365 -11.14 43.10 4.43
C CYS A 365 -10.10 43.66 5.44
N VAL A 366 -10.49 43.93 6.69
CA VAL A 366 -9.66 44.61 7.70
C VAL A 366 -9.16 43.65 8.77
N THR A 367 -10.02 42.77 9.27
CA THR A 367 -9.72 41.82 10.35
C THR A 367 -9.73 40.36 9.90
N GLY A 368 -9.91 40.11 8.60
CA GLY A 368 -9.85 38.78 8.00
C GLY A 368 -8.43 38.30 7.64
N PHE A 369 -8.35 37.04 7.24
CA PHE A 369 -7.15 36.46 6.65
C PHE A 369 -6.87 37.01 5.26
N SER A 370 -5.63 36.83 4.82
CA SER A 370 -5.14 37.24 3.51
C SER A 370 -4.94 36.02 2.61
N PHE A 371 -5.35 36.17 1.35
CA PHE A 371 -5.04 35.24 0.28
C PHE A 371 -3.87 35.80 -0.53
N TYR A 372 -2.69 35.21 -0.39
CA TYR A 372 -1.47 35.62 -1.07
C TYR A 372 -1.26 34.79 -2.33
N THR A 373 -1.01 35.47 -3.45
CA THR A 373 -0.59 34.85 -4.70
C THR A 373 0.64 35.57 -5.25
N ASP A 374 1.48 34.84 -5.97
CA ASP A 374 2.57 35.44 -6.74
C ASP A 374 2.01 36.23 -7.94
N GLY A 375 2.52 37.44 -8.15
CA GLY A 375 2.25 38.30 -9.30
C GLY A 375 3.36 38.27 -10.35
N ALA A 376 4.47 37.59 -10.08
CA ALA A 376 5.49 37.31 -11.08
C ALA A 376 4.83 36.56 -12.25
N ILE A 377 5.21 36.92 -13.48
CA ILE A 377 4.67 36.37 -14.74
C ILE A 377 3.15 36.53 -14.95
N GLY A 378 2.53 37.53 -14.33
CA GLY A 378 1.19 38.02 -14.65
C GLY A 378 0.07 37.46 -13.78
N ASN A 379 -1.18 37.63 -14.22
CA ASN A 379 -2.36 37.24 -13.45
C ASN A 379 -2.41 35.72 -13.21
N LYS A 380 -2.51 35.31 -11.93
CA LYS A 380 -2.57 33.90 -11.50
C LYS A 380 -3.93 33.43 -11.06
N ILE A 381 -4.84 34.34 -10.74
CA ILE A 381 -6.20 34.01 -10.30
C ILE A 381 -7.13 34.08 -11.51
N SER A 382 -7.83 32.99 -11.78
CA SER A 382 -8.88 32.92 -12.81
C SER A 382 -10.22 32.57 -12.18
N TYR A 383 -11.26 33.26 -12.62
CA TYR A 383 -12.66 32.97 -12.30
C TYR A 383 -13.32 32.43 -13.57
N ILE A 384 -14.08 31.34 -13.46
CA ILE A 384 -14.72 30.72 -14.63
C ILE A 384 -15.94 31.53 -15.06
N SER A 385 -16.69 32.09 -14.11
CA SER A 385 -17.87 32.91 -14.36
C SER A 385 -17.56 34.40 -14.36
N GLN A 386 -18.10 35.09 -15.36
CA GLN A 386 -17.99 36.56 -15.52
C GLN A 386 -19.05 37.33 -14.70
N ASN A 387 -19.98 36.64 -14.05
CA ASN A 387 -21.17 37.22 -13.42
C ASN A 387 -20.98 37.56 -11.93
N ASN A 388 -19.75 37.60 -11.40
CA ASN A 388 -19.44 37.86 -9.98
C ASN A 388 -20.11 36.93 -8.96
N ASN A 389 -20.63 35.79 -9.39
CA ASN A 389 -21.12 34.73 -8.51
C ASN A 389 -19.98 33.88 -7.93
N GLU A 390 -18.76 34.01 -8.47
CA GLU A 390 -17.54 33.38 -7.98
C GLU A 390 -16.61 34.47 -7.49
N TYR A 391 -16.23 34.42 -6.21
CA TYR A 391 -15.41 35.45 -5.61
C TYR A 391 -14.62 34.95 -4.39
N ILE A 392 -13.50 35.64 -4.15
CA ILE A 392 -12.78 35.61 -2.88
C ILE A 392 -13.26 36.79 -2.04
N GLN A 393 -13.94 36.52 -0.93
CA GLN A 393 -14.31 37.50 0.08
C GLN A 393 -13.14 37.73 1.03
N GLY A 394 -12.70 38.99 1.14
CA GLY A 394 -11.62 39.40 2.03
C GLY A 394 -10.44 39.98 1.25
N LYS A 395 -9.24 39.84 1.81
CA LYS A 395 -8.04 40.49 1.30
C LYS A 395 -7.27 39.57 0.35
N VAL A 396 -7.12 39.98 -0.91
CA VAL A 396 -6.20 39.34 -1.86
C VAL A 396 -4.93 40.19 -1.95
N VAL A 397 -3.77 39.56 -1.80
CA VAL A 397 -2.47 40.22 -1.82
C VAL A 397 -1.61 39.62 -2.93
N LEU A 398 -1.15 40.48 -3.84
CA LEU A 398 -0.12 40.11 -4.81
C LEU A 398 1.25 40.30 -4.17
N ARG A 399 2.12 39.30 -4.32
CA ARG A 399 3.54 39.36 -3.95
C ARG A 399 4.43 39.26 -5.19
N GLY A 400 5.71 39.58 -5.05
CA GLY A 400 6.68 39.48 -6.14
C GLY A 400 6.71 40.70 -7.06
N THR A 401 7.33 40.54 -8.22
CA THR A 401 7.51 41.64 -9.20
C THR A 401 6.23 41.85 -10.00
N ILE A 402 5.62 43.02 -9.84
CA ILE A 402 4.43 43.43 -10.58
C ILE A 402 4.86 44.08 -11.91
N LEU A 403 4.33 43.57 -13.02
CA LEU A 403 4.66 44.04 -14.36
C LEU A 403 3.75 45.20 -14.76
N ALA A 404 4.36 46.34 -15.09
CA ALA A 404 3.64 47.51 -15.58
C ALA A 404 2.84 47.17 -16.85
N GLY A 405 1.61 47.68 -16.94
CA GLY A 405 0.72 47.42 -18.07
C GLY A 405 0.07 46.03 -18.09
N THR A 406 0.33 45.17 -17.10
CA THR A 406 -0.36 43.88 -16.94
C THR A 406 -1.58 44.05 -16.04
N ALA A 407 -2.74 43.56 -16.50
CA ALA A 407 -3.96 43.51 -15.70
C ALA A 407 -3.92 42.31 -14.74
N TYR A 408 -4.17 42.55 -13.46
CA TYR A 408 -4.25 41.54 -12.42
C TYR A 408 -5.66 41.43 -11.86
N THR A 409 -6.18 40.21 -11.77
CA THR A 409 -7.53 39.92 -11.25
C THR A 409 -7.43 39.60 -9.76
N PHE A 410 -8.29 40.20 -8.95
CA PHE A 410 -8.30 40.04 -7.50
C PHE A 410 -9.52 39.24 -7.04
N ASN A 411 -10.51 39.89 -6.44
CA ASN A 411 -11.59 39.25 -5.70
C ASN A 411 -12.66 38.59 -6.58
N ASN A 412 -12.79 38.96 -7.85
CA ASN A 412 -13.72 38.35 -8.81
C ASN A 412 -13.28 38.71 -10.25
N ALA A 413 -13.97 38.16 -11.25
CA ALA A 413 -13.66 38.37 -12.67
C ALA A 413 -13.64 39.85 -13.11
N GLN A 414 -14.38 40.73 -12.40
CA GLN A 414 -14.52 42.15 -12.74
C GLN A 414 -13.56 43.06 -11.95
N THR A 415 -12.96 42.57 -10.86
CA THR A 415 -12.00 43.34 -10.05
C THR A 415 -10.60 43.19 -10.63
N GLN A 416 -10.24 44.07 -11.55
CA GLN A 416 -8.94 44.11 -12.19
C GLN A 416 -8.19 45.41 -11.91
N VAL A 417 -6.88 45.31 -11.68
CA VAL A 417 -5.98 46.46 -11.52
C VAL A 417 -4.80 46.33 -12.48
N THR A 418 -4.49 47.41 -13.18
CA THR A 418 -3.28 47.54 -14.00
C THR A 418 -2.36 48.55 -13.35
N PHE A 419 -1.09 48.18 -13.15
CA PHE A 419 -0.08 49.00 -12.49
C PHE A 419 0.78 49.78 -13.48
#